data_AF-A0A8J5W3M7-F1
#
_entry.id   AF-A0A8J5W3M7-F1
#
_cell.length_a   1.000
_cell.length_b   1.000
_cell.length_c   1.000
_cell.angle_alpha   90.00
_cell.angle_beta   90.00
_cell.angle_gamma   90.00
#
_symmetry.space_group_name_H-M   'P 1'
#
loop_
_entity.id
_entity.type
_entity.pdbx_description
1 polymer ?
#
loop_
_entity_poly.entity_id
_entity_poly.type
_entity_poly.pdbx_seq_one_letter_code
_entity_poly.pdbx_strand_id
1 'polypeptide(L)'
;MDEFRCPGREEEEEAGDKDAPGKKKKRPNGQDGRSASDSWSGTMTAKDKAAATPWMKTKVPFHDPNIPRPQDVYAIRVNNYNVPFEHVWLERSEDGTQPIHPLEKLPVEQFIDRNVPESEPVKPADLEDVPFTFVEDKNGLANLAKKLKSVNEFAVDLEHNQYRSFQGLTCLMQISTRTEDFVVDTLKLRIYIGLYLKDHFKDPTKRKVMHGADRDIMWLQRDFHIYVCNLFDTGQASRVLQMERNSLEHLLCHLCGVTANKEYQNSDWRSRPLSDEMIKYAREDTHYLLYMYDLMRLRLQRESTPEKDLLLEVQKRSNEICLQLYEKELLTDTSYLHIYGLQEHELDAKQLAVVYALHQWRDYIAREKDESTGYVLPNKILIEIAKKRPTDTTELKRMVKSKYPFVDENLDLIVDIIWNATGNSYAFESRAEELKKERLEQGTFQEPKKPMASGALVGNGTSGGQTDIFRGFLNEQAESKVEKVKSSPAFYYPQLPEYSTKVGLSHHQLGNTSRK
;
A
#
# COMPACT_ATOMS: atom_id res chain seq x y z
N MET A 1 -32.46 7.82 8.13
CA MET A 1 -31.70 7.88 6.86
C MET A 1 -31.72 9.33 6.48
N ASP A 2 -30.71 10.07 6.91
CA ASP A 2 -30.62 11.50 6.64
C ASP A 2 -29.48 11.70 5.63
N GLU A 3 -29.82 12.24 4.46
CA GLU A 3 -28.84 12.52 3.40
C GLU A 3 -28.01 13.75 3.76
N PHE A 4 -27.03 13.57 4.65
CA PHE A 4 -25.95 14.54 4.82
C PHE A 4 -25.06 14.53 3.58
N ARG A 5 -25.37 15.42 2.63
CA ARG A 5 -24.44 15.82 1.56
C ARG A 5 -23.33 16.68 2.19
N CYS A 6 -22.07 16.32 1.95
CA CYS A 6 -20.95 17.21 2.28
C CYS A 6 -21.15 18.58 1.59
N PRO A 7 -20.85 19.71 2.27
CA PRO A 7 -20.81 21.00 1.62
C PRO A 7 -19.86 20.94 0.42
N GLY A 8 -20.33 21.39 -0.75
CA GLY A 8 -19.43 21.64 -1.86
C GLY A 8 -18.46 22.75 -1.48
N ARG A 9 -17.31 22.82 -2.16
CA ARG A 9 -16.58 24.09 -2.23
C ARG A 9 -17.48 25.11 -2.92
N GLU A 10 -18.09 25.99 -2.14
CA GLU A 10 -18.70 27.20 -2.68
C GLU A 10 -17.54 28.09 -3.15
N GLU A 11 -17.52 28.39 -4.44
CA GLU A 11 -16.69 29.46 -4.98
C GLU A 11 -17.34 30.78 -4.52
N GLU A 12 -16.57 31.64 -3.85
CA GLU A 12 -17.09 32.90 -3.33
C GLU A 12 -17.54 33.84 -4.47
N GLU A 13 -18.86 33.94 -4.70
CA GLU A 13 -19.42 35.00 -5.53
C GLU A 13 -19.34 36.34 -4.79
N GLU A 14 -18.49 37.26 -5.25
CA GLU A 14 -18.46 38.64 -4.74
C GLU A 14 -19.79 39.35 -4.99
N ALA A 15 -20.59 39.51 -3.93
CA ALA A 15 -21.80 40.31 -3.96
C ALA A 15 -21.48 41.81 -4.05
N GLY A 16 -21.52 42.36 -5.27
CA GLY A 16 -21.35 43.79 -5.51
C GLY A 16 -22.58 44.61 -5.09
N ASP A 17 -22.49 45.36 -3.98
CA ASP A 17 -23.49 46.36 -3.60
C ASP A 17 -23.11 47.79 -4.06
N LYS A 18 -24.11 48.66 -4.13
CA LYS A 18 -24.08 49.96 -4.81
C LYS A 18 -23.76 51.09 -3.83
N ASP A 19 -22.95 52.06 -4.24
CA ASP A 19 -23.44 53.37 -4.71
C ASP A 19 -22.32 54.41 -4.90
N ALA A 20 -22.60 55.38 -5.77
CA ALA A 20 -21.74 56.53 -6.09
C ALA A 20 -22.16 57.77 -5.23
N PRO A 21 -21.62 59.02 -5.37
CA PRO A 21 -20.69 59.49 -6.41
C PRO A 21 -19.62 60.56 -6.02
N GLY A 22 -18.59 60.68 -6.88
CA GLY A 22 -18.31 61.98 -7.52
C GLY A 22 -16.93 62.64 -7.32
N LYS A 23 -16.20 62.86 -8.43
CA LYS A 23 -15.99 64.22 -9.04
C LYS A 23 -15.01 64.21 -10.24
N LYS A 24 -15.57 64.57 -11.41
CA LYS A 24 -14.99 65.31 -12.57
C LYS A 24 -13.46 65.53 -12.61
N LYS A 25 -12.84 65.22 -13.78
CA LYS A 25 -12.42 66.25 -14.78
C LYS A 25 -11.90 65.70 -16.14
N LYS A 26 -12.47 66.27 -17.21
CA LYS A 26 -11.89 66.61 -18.55
C LYS A 26 -11.28 65.54 -19.49
N ARG A 27 -12.00 65.31 -20.61
CA ARG A 27 -11.42 65.20 -21.99
C ARG A 27 -11.15 66.62 -22.56
N PRO A 28 -10.47 66.81 -23.71
CA PRO A 28 -10.98 66.59 -25.09
C PRO A 28 -9.96 65.79 -25.95
N ASN A 29 -10.03 65.54 -27.27
CA ASN A 29 -11.04 65.59 -28.37
C ASN A 29 -10.60 64.52 -29.42
N GLY A 30 -11.28 64.24 -30.55
CA GLY A 30 -12.57 64.63 -31.14
C GLY A 30 -12.82 63.81 -32.44
N GLN A 31 -14.06 63.85 -32.97
CA GLN A 31 -14.49 63.89 -34.39
C GLN A 31 -13.75 63.07 -35.49
N ASP A 32 -14.38 62.48 -36.51
CA ASP A 32 -15.78 62.33 -36.94
C ASP A 32 -15.84 61.15 -37.95
N GLY A 33 -17.02 60.57 -38.25
CA GLY A 33 -17.17 59.65 -39.40
C GLY A 33 -18.32 58.65 -39.29
N ARG A 34 -19.08 58.43 -40.38
CA ARG A 34 -20.31 57.61 -40.40
C ARG A 34 -20.19 56.35 -41.28
N SER A 35 -21.07 55.40 -40.94
CA SER A 35 -21.82 54.47 -41.82
C SER A 35 -21.16 53.19 -42.38
N ALA A 36 -22.01 52.14 -42.37
CA ALA A 36 -21.98 50.89 -43.15
C ALA A 36 -20.74 49.98 -42.99
N SER A 37 -20.82 48.65 -43.02
CA SER A 37 -21.83 47.60 -42.80
C SER A 37 -21.06 46.27 -43.00
N ASP A 38 -21.64 45.16 -42.54
CA ASP A 38 -21.31 43.78 -42.96
C ASP A 38 -20.04 43.06 -42.45
N SER A 39 -20.27 41.75 -42.21
CA SER A 39 -19.31 40.64 -42.28
C SER A 39 -18.19 40.54 -41.23
N TRP A 40 -18.54 39.93 -40.09
CA TRP A 40 -17.58 39.48 -39.08
C TRP A 40 -16.96 38.12 -39.48
N SER A 41 -15.72 38.11 -39.96
CA SER A 41 -14.92 36.88 -40.15
C SER A 41 -13.59 36.98 -39.38
N GLY A 42 -13.67 36.69 -38.08
CA GLY A 42 -12.52 36.84 -37.18
C GLY A 42 -11.46 35.76 -37.38
N THR A 43 -10.27 36.14 -37.83
CA THR A 43 -9.06 35.32 -37.70
C THR A 43 -8.12 35.97 -36.69
N MET A 44 -8.21 35.57 -35.42
CA MET A 44 -7.29 36.08 -34.39
C MET A 44 -5.97 35.31 -34.43
N THR A 45 -4.88 36.08 -34.52
CA THR A 45 -3.50 35.57 -34.52
C THR A 45 -3.09 35.05 -33.14
N ALA A 46 -2.21 34.05 -33.12
CA ALA A 46 -1.71 33.43 -31.90
C ALA A 46 -0.78 34.37 -31.10
N LYS A 47 -1.35 35.26 -30.27
CA LYS A 47 -0.63 35.93 -29.17
C LYS A 47 -1.46 36.26 -27.92
N ASP A 48 -2.79 36.31 -28.02
CA ASP A 48 -3.67 36.68 -26.89
C ASP A 48 -4.36 35.47 -26.20
N LYS A 49 -3.65 34.35 -26.06
CA LYS A 49 -4.10 33.15 -25.30
C LYS A 49 -3.29 32.88 -24.02
N ALA A 50 -2.48 33.83 -23.57
CA ALA A 50 -1.54 33.66 -22.45
C ALA A 50 -2.09 34.10 -21.07
N ALA A 51 -3.41 34.31 -20.93
CA ALA A 51 -4.02 34.84 -19.71
C ALA A 51 -5.41 34.23 -19.40
N ALA A 52 -5.51 32.89 -19.44
CA ALA A 52 -6.59 32.11 -18.83
C ALA A 52 -6.28 30.60 -19.01
N THR A 53 -5.30 30.09 -18.29
CA THR A 53 -5.09 28.63 -18.17
C THR A 53 -5.30 28.27 -16.71
N PRO A 54 -6.28 27.41 -16.36
CA PRO A 54 -6.38 26.89 -15.01
C PRO A 54 -5.04 26.27 -14.62
N TRP A 55 -4.54 26.58 -13.44
CA TRP A 55 -3.27 26.05 -12.93
C TRP A 55 -3.38 24.52 -12.93
N MET A 56 -2.77 23.87 -13.94
CA MET A 56 -2.73 22.41 -14.01
C MET A 56 -1.89 21.93 -12.82
N LYS A 57 -2.58 21.51 -11.75
CA LYS A 57 -1.95 20.87 -10.60
C LYS A 57 -1.04 19.77 -11.11
N THR A 58 0.25 19.89 -10.83
CA THR A 58 1.26 18.95 -11.30
C THR A 58 1.05 17.66 -10.52
N LYS A 59 0.50 16.63 -11.19
CA LYS A 59 0.18 15.35 -10.54
C LYS A 59 1.41 14.81 -9.82
N VAL A 60 1.29 14.61 -8.51
CA VAL A 60 2.38 14.10 -7.65
C VAL A 60 2.89 12.78 -8.25
N PRO A 61 4.21 12.64 -8.49
CA PRO A 61 4.77 11.46 -9.12
C PRO A 61 4.78 10.28 -8.15
N PHE A 62 4.35 9.11 -8.64
CA PHE A 62 4.40 7.84 -7.91
C PHE A 62 5.81 7.39 -7.54
N HIS A 63 6.80 7.78 -8.34
CA HIS A 63 8.21 7.53 -8.08
C HIS A 63 9.05 8.71 -8.57
N ASP A 64 9.93 9.20 -7.70
CA ASP A 64 11.01 10.10 -8.10
C ASP A 64 12.36 9.34 -8.05
N PRO A 65 13.05 9.17 -9.19
CA PRO A 65 14.36 8.52 -9.24
C PRO A 65 15.49 9.35 -8.59
N ASN A 66 15.28 10.65 -8.34
CA ASN A 66 16.26 11.52 -7.70
C ASN A 66 16.27 11.38 -6.17
N ILE A 67 15.22 10.80 -5.56
CA ILE A 67 15.19 10.53 -4.12
C ILE A 67 16.22 9.44 -3.80
N PRO A 68 17.26 9.74 -2.99
CA PRO A 68 18.27 8.74 -2.62
C PRO A 68 17.61 7.61 -1.82
N ARG A 69 18.09 6.39 -2.00
CA ARG A 69 17.50 5.20 -1.36
C ARG A 69 17.65 5.32 0.17
N PRO A 70 16.55 5.38 0.94
CA PRO A 70 16.63 5.49 2.40
C PRO A 70 17.41 4.35 3.05
N GLN A 71 17.45 3.19 2.40
CA GLN A 71 18.22 2.03 2.86
C GLN A 71 19.73 2.28 2.87
N ASP A 72 20.23 3.06 1.91
CA ASP A 72 21.64 3.43 1.84
C ASP A 72 21.93 4.63 2.77
N VAL A 73 21.04 5.62 2.80
CA VAL A 73 21.18 6.84 3.64
C VAL A 73 21.15 6.53 5.14
N TYR A 74 20.21 5.70 5.59
CA TYR A 74 20.03 5.33 7.01
C TYR A 74 20.62 3.95 7.35
N ALA A 75 21.41 3.37 6.44
CA ALA A 75 22.02 2.04 6.59
C ALA A 75 21.02 0.94 7.00
N ILE A 76 19.80 0.99 6.49
CA ILE A 76 18.76 -0.01 6.76
C ILE A 76 19.23 -1.35 6.20
N ARG A 77 19.20 -2.38 7.05
CA ARG A 77 19.50 -3.76 6.67
C ARG A 77 18.23 -4.59 6.79
N VAL A 78 17.90 -5.33 5.73
CA VAL A 78 16.73 -6.19 5.63
C VAL A 78 17.20 -7.58 5.21
N ASN A 79 16.69 -8.62 5.87
CA ASN A 79 16.95 -10.01 5.47
C ASN A 79 16.03 -10.41 4.31
N ASN A 80 16.48 -10.14 3.09
CA ASN A 80 15.77 -10.51 1.85
C ASN A 80 15.97 -11.98 1.42
N TYR A 81 16.81 -12.77 2.10
CA TYR A 81 17.04 -14.17 1.73
C TYR A 81 15.75 -14.98 1.68
N ASN A 82 15.73 -15.99 0.80
CA ASN A 82 14.59 -16.88 0.57
C ASN A 82 14.41 -17.91 1.71
N VAL A 83 14.18 -17.38 2.92
CA VAL A 83 13.94 -18.11 4.16
C VAL A 83 12.77 -17.45 4.90
N PRO A 84 11.97 -18.21 5.68
CA PRO A 84 10.85 -17.66 6.45
C PRO A 84 11.20 -16.42 7.28
N PHE A 85 10.18 -15.63 7.62
CA PHE A 85 10.36 -14.51 8.55
C PHE A 85 10.62 -15.05 9.97
N GLU A 86 11.42 -14.33 10.75
CA GLU A 86 11.72 -14.69 12.14
C GLU A 86 11.12 -13.66 13.09
N HIS A 87 10.05 -14.04 13.78
CA HIS A 87 9.40 -13.21 14.79
C HIS A 87 10.18 -13.21 16.12
N VAL A 88 11.35 -12.57 16.15
CA VAL A 88 12.35 -12.63 17.25
C VAL A 88 11.88 -12.17 18.63
N TRP A 89 10.71 -11.52 18.74
CA TRP A 89 10.16 -11.02 20.02
C TRP A 89 8.85 -11.70 20.45
N LEU A 90 8.37 -12.69 19.69
CA LEU A 90 7.25 -13.52 20.12
C LEU A 90 7.73 -14.67 20.99
N GLU A 91 6.87 -15.07 21.92
CA GLU A 91 7.01 -16.37 22.58
C GLU A 91 6.80 -17.49 21.54
N ARG A 92 7.27 -18.70 21.85
CA ARG A 92 7.07 -19.89 21.02
C ARG A 92 6.21 -20.91 21.75
N SER A 93 5.55 -21.77 20.98
CA SER A 93 4.85 -22.97 21.45
C SER A 93 5.76 -23.88 22.29
N GLU A 94 5.16 -24.79 23.07
CA GLU A 94 5.91 -25.69 23.97
C GLU A 94 6.91 -26.60 23.24
N ASP A 95 6.63 -26.94 21.98
CA ASP A 95 7.52 -27.68 21.07
C ASP A 95 8.54 -26.78 20.34
N GLY A 96 8.47 -25.45 20.54
CA GLY A 96 9.31 -24.43 19.94
C GLY A 96 9.01 -24.10 18.47
N THR A 97 8.06 -24.78 17.83
CA THR A 97 7.89 -24.70 16.37
C THR A 97 7.23 -23.40 15.91
N GLN A 98 6.17 -22.96 16.59
CA GLN A 98 5.33 -21.85 16.17
C GLN A 98 5.50 -20.62 17.07
N PRO A 99 5.56 -19.40 16.50
CA PRO A 99 5.45 -18.17 17.27
C PRO A 99 4.01 -17.97 17.75
N ILE A 100 3.83 -17.58 19.02
CA ILE A 100 2.51 -17.28 19.62
C ILE A 100 2.28 -15.77 19.55
N HIS A 101 1.21 -15.35 18.90
CA HIS A 101 0.78 -13.96 18.89
C HIS A 101 0.21 -13.56 20.27
N PRO A 102 0.53 -12.37 20.83
CA PRO A 102 0.15 -12.03 22.22
C PRO A 102 -1.38 -11.99 22.44
N LEU A 103 -2.14 -11.79 21.37
CA LEU A 103 -3.62 -11.75 21.39
C LEU A 103 -4.26 -13.14 21.53
N GLU A 104 -3.57 -14.24 21.22
CA GLU A 104 -4.13 -15.61 21.35
C GLU A 104 -4.51 -15.96 22.79
N LYS A 105 -3.76 -15.43 23.76
CA LYS A 105 -3.97 -15.68 25.20
C LYS A 105 -5.10 -14.83 25.80
N LEU A 106 -5.79 -14.03 24.99
CA LEU A 106 -6.65 -12.94 25.42
C LEU A 106 -8.08 -13.09 24.85
N PRO A 107 -9.10 -13.46 25.66
CA PRO A 107 -10.48 -13.56 25.19
C PRO A 107 -10.97 -12.24 24.60
N VAL A 108 -11.68 -12.30 23.48
CA VAL A 108 -12.12 -11.13 22.71
C VAL A 108 -13.11 -10.25 23.50
N GLU A 109 -13.88 -10.88 24.38
CA GLU A 109 -14.90 -10.25 25.22
C GLU A 109 -14.32 -9.18 26.16
N GLN A 110 -13.04 -9.29 26.55
CA GLN A 110 -12.40 -8.31 27.45
C GLN A 110 -12.17 -6.95 26.80
N PHE A 111 -12.17 -6.88 25.46
CA PHE A 111 -11.94 -5.66 24.70
C PHE A 111 -13.25 -4.91 24.39
N ILE A 112 -14.41 -5.47 24.76
CA ILE A 112 -15.71 -4.85 24.52
C ILE A 112 -16.00 -3.83 25.62
N ASP A 113 -15.71 -2.57 25.33
CA ASP A 113 -16.17 -1.47 26.17
C ASP A 113 -17.66 -1.21 25.92
N ARG A 114 -18.49 -1.66 26.88
CA ARG A 114 -19.94 -1.44 26.89
C ARG A 114 -20.35 -0.13 27.58
N ASN A 115 -19.42 0.59 28.21
CA ASN A 115 -19.69 1.85 28.89
C ASN A 115 -19.66 3.02 27.89
N VAL A 116 -20.44 2.90 26.82
CA VAL A 116 -20.52 3.92 25.77
C VAL A 116 -21.37 5.10 26.27
N PRO A 117 -20.83 6.32 26.44
CA PRO A 117 -21.60 7.45 26.97
C PRO A 117 -22.67 7.88 25.98
N GLU A 118 -23.94 8.02 26.39
CA GLU A 118 -25.05 8.43 25.52
C GLU A 118 -24.93 9.86 24.97
N SER A 119 -24.03 10.67 25.55
CA SER A 119 -23.68 12.00 25.06
C SER A 119 -23.03 11.97 23.69
N GLU A 120 -23.35 12.94 22.84
CA GLU A 120 -22.68 13.12 21.54
C GLU A 120 -21.16 13.28 21.73
N PRO A 121 -20.31 12.55 20.96
CA PRO A 121 -18.87 12.68 21.07
C PRO A 121 -18.38 14.08 20.70
N VAL A 122 -17.31 14.53 21.36
CA VAL A 122 -16.69 15.83 21.05
C VAL A 122 -15.79 15.67 19.82
N LYS A 123 -16.11 16.40 18.73
CA LYS A 123 -15.23 16.53 17.56
C LYS A 123 -13.90 17.18 17.98
N PRO A 124 -12.73 16.72 17.50
CA PRO A 124 -11.46 17.41 17.76
C PRO A 124 -11.49 18.85 17.21
N ALA A 125 -10.65 19.71 17.80
CA ALA A 125 -10.35 21.02 17.23
C ALA A 125 -9.64 20.85 15.88
N ASP A 126 -9.64 21.88 15.04
CA ASP A 126 -9.03 21.80 13.71
C ASP A 126 -7.51 21.56 13.79
N LEU A 127 -6.93 21.00 12.72
CA LEU A 127 -5.53 20.57 12.64
C LEU A 127 -4.53 21.68 12.96
N GLU A 128 -4.88 22.91 12.63
CA GLU A 128 -4.10 24.13 12.88
C GLU A 128 -4.05 24.51 14.37
N ASP A 129 -5.07 24.13 15.16
CA ASP A 129 -5.19 24.42 16.60
C ASP A 129 -4.68 23.29 17.50
N VAL A 130 -4.53 22.07 16.97
CA VAL A 130 -4.04 20.90 17.72
C VAL A 130 -2.50 20.84 17.73
N PRO A 131 -1.85 20.68 18.90
CA PRO A 131 -0.42 20.50 19.01
C PRO A 131 0.12 19.37 18.11
N PHE A 132 1.10 19.71 17.29
CA PHE A 132 1.76 18.80 16.36
C PHE A 132 3.23 18.59 16.71
N THR A 133 3.72 17.35 16.63
CA THR A 133 5.14 17.03 16.74
C THR A 133 5.60 16.13 15.59
N PHE A 134 6.56 16.60 14.80
CA PHE A 134 7.32 15.74 13.90
C PHE A 134 8.42 15.01 14.69
N VAL A 135 8.37 13.68 14.73
CA VAL A 135 9.25 12.84 15.55
C VAL A 135 10.36 12.26 14.69
N GLU A 136 11.53 12.91 14.73
CA GLU A 136 12.70 12.56 13.91
C GLU A 136 13.96 12.21 14.71
N ASP A 137 13.88 12.14 16.04
CA ASP A 137 14.97 11.71 16.92
C ASP A 137 14.49 10.79 18.07
N LYS A 138 15.45 10.25 18.84
CA LYS A 138 15.16 9.36 19.97
C LYS A 138 14.45 10.05 21.14
N ASN A 139 14.63 11.36 21.32
CA ASN A 139 14.03 12.11 22.40
C ASN A 139 12.55 12.36 22.09
N GLY A 140 12.22 12.72 20.85
CA GLY A 140 10.85 12.75 20.34
C GLY A 140 10.18 11.39 20.49
N LEU A 141 10.87 10.29 20.14
CA LEU A 141 10.35 8.93 20.27
C LEU A 141 10.11 8.53 21.73
N ALA A 142 11.00 8.93 22.66
CA ALA A 142 10.82 8.74 24.10
C ALA A 142 9.66 9.57 24.67
N ASN A 143 9.49 10.81 24.20
CA ASN A 143 8.39 11.69 24.59
C ASN A 143 7.04 11.13 24.10
N LEU A 144 6.97 10.66 22.85
CA LEU A 144 5.83 9.96 22.28
C LEU A 144 5.46 8.73 23.12
N ALA A 145 6.42 7.84 23.41
CA ALA A 145 6.18 6.67 24.27
C ALA A 145 5.63 7.08 25.67
N LYS A 146 6.15 8.18 26.25
CA LYS A 146 5.62 8.74 27.51
C LYS A 146 4.16 9.21 27.37
N LYS A 147 3.76 9.83 26.25
CA LYS A 147 2.37 10.22 25.97
C LYS A 147 1.46 9.00 25.77
N LEU A 148 1.89 8.01 24.98
CA LEU A 148 1.16 6.74 24.78
C LEU A 148 0.98 5.96 26.08
N LYS A 149 1.94 6.03 27.00
CA LYS A 149 1.78 5.46 28.35
C LYS A 149 0.63 6.10 29.13
N SER A 150 0.38 7.41 28.98
CA SER A 150 -0.65 8.15 29.73
C SER A 150 -2.07 8.12 29.15
N VAL A 151 -2.26 7.67 27.89
CA VAL A 151 -3.59 7.58 27.26
C VAL A 151 -4.12 6.15 27.21
N ASN A 152 -5.43 5.98 27.22
CA ASN A 152 -6.09 4.67 27.10
C ASN A 152 -6.39 4.29 25.65
N GLU A 153 -6.41 5.26 24.73
CA GLU A 153 -6.60 5.02 23.31
C GLU A 153 -5.77 5.99 22.46
N PHE A 154 -5.38 5.53 21.27
CA PHE A 154 -4.71 6.34 20.25
C PHE A 154 -5.01 5.82 18.85
N ALA A 155 -5.10 6.73 17.89
CA ALA A 155 -5.20 6.42 16.48
C ALA A 155 -3.83 6.13 15.88
N VAL A 156 -3.77 5.26 14.87
CA VAL A 156 -2.54 4.92 14.13
C VAL A 156 -2.84 4.76 12.65
N ASP A 157 -1.93 5.25 11.80
CA ASP A 157 -1.87 4.98 10.37
C ASP A 157 -0.39 4.88 9.92
N LEU A 158 -0.11 4.34 8.73
CA LEU A 158 1.24 4.19 8.18
C LEU A 158 1.31 4.53 6.69
N GLU A 159 2.43 5.15 6.28
CA GLU A 159 2.76 5.31 4.86
C GLU A 159 3.83 4.33 4.39
N HIS A 160 3.69 3.84 3.16
CA HIS A 160 4.49 2.73 2.63
C HIS A 160 5.04 2.99 1.23
N ASN A 161 6.25 2.47 0.96
CA ASN A 161 6.80 2.37 -0.39
C ASN A 161 7.20 0.92 -0.70
N GLN A 162 6.58 0.35 -1.73
CA GLN A 162 6.90 -1.00 -2.24
C GLN A 162 7.70 -0.99 -3.55
N TYR A 163 7.91 0.17 -4.20
CA TYR A 163 8.50 0.19 -5.54
C TYR A 163 10.04 0.07 -5.50
N ARG A 164 10.68 0.67 -4.48
CA ARG A 164 12.13 0.76 -4.34
C ARG A 164 12.68 0.00 -3.13
N SER A 165 12.07 -1.14 -2.81
CA SER A 165 12.48 -2.13 -1.79
C SER A 165 11.86 -3.49 -2.15
N PHE A 166 12.48 -4.61 -1.75
CA PHE A 166 11.99 -5.94 -2.11
C PHE A 166 10.76 -6.36 -1.28
N GLN A 167 10.87 -6.33 0.05
CA GLN A 167 9.74 -6.61 0.96
C GLN A 167 8.86 -5.36 1.21
N GLY A 168 9.29 -4.21 0.69
CA GLY A 168 8.67 -2.91 0.93
C GLY A 168 9.16 -2.25 2.23
N LEU A 169 8.87 -0.95 2.33
CA LEU A 169 9.43 -0.06 3.34
C LEU A 169 8.36 0.87 3.91
N THR A 170 8.06 0.76 5.21
CA THR A 170 7.26 1.76 5.91
C THR A 170 8.09 3.04 6.06
N CYS A 171 7.54 4.14 5.56
CA CYS A 171 8.19 5.42 5.36
C CYS A 171 7.74 6.50 6.36
N LEU A 172 6.55 6.34 6.94
CA LEU A 172 5.99 7.21 7.96
C LEU A 172 5.12 6.39 8.92
N MET A 173 4.87 6.92 10.11
CA MET A 173 3.85 6.43 11.04
C MET A 173 3.17 7.62 11.68
N GLN A 174 1.86 7.65 11.63
CA GLN A 174 1.03 8.73 12.15
C GLN A 174 0.31 8.24 13.39
N ILE A 175 0.26 9.08 14.42
CA ILE A 175 -0.37 8.75 15.69
C ILE A 175 -1.08 9.99 16.22
N SER A 176 -2.38 9.88 16.46
CA SER A 176 -3.15 10.91 17.16
C SER A 176 -3.63 10.42 18.50
N THR A 177 -3.48 11.27 19.51
CA THR A 177 -4.17 11.12 20.79
C THR A 177 -5.43 12.00 20.78
N ARG A 178 -6.15 12.08 21.91
CA ARG A 178 -7.27 13.02 22.06
C ARG A 178 -6.88 14.51 22.02
N THR A 179 -5.59 14.84 22.09
CA THR A 179 -5.12 16.22 22.36
C THR A 179 -3.91 16.67 21.53
N GLU A 180 -3.29 15.80 20.75
CA GLU A 180 -2.03 16.07 20.04
C GLU A 180 -1.78 15.02 18.96
N ASP A 181 -1.17 15.47 17.85
CA ASP A 181 -0.83 14.67 16.67
C ASP A 181 0.69 14.48 16.56
N PHE A 182 1.09 13.29 16.11
CA PHE A 182 2.48 12.92 15.85
C PHE A 182 2.63 12.35 14.45
N VAL A 183 3.70 12.77 13.77
CA VAL A 183 4.15 12.16 12.51
C VAL A 183 5.59 11.71 12.74
N VAL A 184 5.85 10.40 12.64
CA VAL A 184 7.11 9.76 13.01
C VAL A 184 7.90 9.36 11.77
N ASP A 185 9.16 9.80 11.67
CA ASP A 185 10.07 9.38 10.60
C ASP A 185 10.60 7.96 10.87
N THR A 186 9.85 6.97 10.37
CA THR A 186 10.17 5.55 10.53
C THR A 186 11.36 5.09 9.67
N LEU A 187 11.84 5.90 8.72
CA LEU A 187 13.08 5.62 7.98
C LEU A 187 14.29 5.95 8.84
N LYS A 188 14.33 7.18 9.37
CA LYS A 188 15.41 7.69 10.22
C LYS A 188 15.47 6.99 11.57
N LEU A 189 14.32 6.58 12.12
CA LEU A 189 14.19 5.96 13.45
C LEU A 189 13.99 4.45 13.43
N ARG A 190 14.07 3.78 12.26
CA ARG A 190 13.65 2.40 12.02
C ARG A 190 14.00 1.40 13.14
N ILE A 191 15.27 1.33 13.53
CA ILE A 191 15.76 0.37 14.55
C ILE A 191 15.32 0.70 15.99
N TYR A 192 14.75 1.89 16.20
CA TYR A 192 14.28 2.37 17.50
C TYR A 192 12.76 2.28 17.65
N ILE A 193 11.98 2.38 16.56
CA ILE A 193 10.50 2.32 16.60
C ILE A 193 10.00 1.15 17.46
N GLY A 194 10.43 -0.08 17.16
CA GLY A 194 10.07 -1.28 17.92
C GLY A 194 10.51 -1.26 19.38
N LEU A 195 11.68 -0.69 19.68
CA LEU A 195 12.23 -0.64 21.05
C LEU A 195 11.43 0.30 21.97
N TYR A 196 10.85 1.37 21.42
CA TYR A 196 10.11 2.36 22.19
C TYR A 196 8.59 2.15 22.19
N LEU A 197 8.01 1.64 21.10
CA LEU A 197 6.55 1.64 20.92
C LEU A 197 5.88 0.27 21.11
N LYS A 198 6.58 -0.86 20.92
CA LYS A 198 5.94 -2.21 20.90
C LYS A 198 5.09 -2.51 22.13
N ASP A 199 5.52 -2.05 23.30
CA ASP A 199 4.84 -2.35 24.55
C ASP A 199 3.49 -1.63 24.66
N HIS A 200 3.31 -0.48 24.01
CA HIS A 200 2.02 0.24 23.94
C HIS A 200 1.06 -0.38 22.92
N PHE A 201 1.58 -0.91 21.82
CA PHE A 201 0.78 -1.58 20.78
C PHE A 201 0.28 -2.96 21.24
N LYS A 202 1.10 -3.72 22.00
CA LYS A 202 0.68 -5.01 22.57
C LYS A 202 -0.09 -4.91 23.89
N ASP A 203 -0.13 -3.73 24.54
CA ASP A 203 -0.87 -3.50 25.79
C ASP A 203 -2.37 -3.72 25.56
N PRO A 204 -3.01 -4.72 26.22
CA PRO A 204 -4.44 -4.97 26.06
C PRO A 204 -5.31 -3.89 26.70
N THR A 205 -4.79 -3.12 27.65
CA THR A 205 -5.52 -2.02 28.31
C THR A 205 -5.63 -0.77 27.44
N LYS A 206 -4.83 -0.69 26.37
CA LYS A 206 -4.81 0.44 25.43
C LYS A 206 -5.51 0.07 24.15
N ARG A 207 -6.48 0.85 23.68
CA ARG A 207 -7.11 0.65 22.38
C ARG A 207 -6.29 1.32 21.28
N LYS A 208 -5.97 0.59 20.22
CA LYS A 208 -5.45 1.16 18.97
C LYS A 208 -6.62 1.33 18.03
N VAL A 209 -6.79 2.50 17.44
CA VAL A 209 -7.83 2.75 16.43
C VAL A 209 -7.14 2.92 15.08
N MET A 210 -7.58 2.18 14.07
CA MET A 210 -7.02 2.22 12.71
C MET A 210 -8.14 2.14 11.67
N HIS A 211 -7.81 2.21 10.38
CA HIS A 211 -8.78 2.11 9.30
C HIS A 211 -8.30 1.14 8.19
N GLY A 212 -8.86 -0.07 8.13
CA GLY A 212 -8.46 -1.06 7.11
C GLY A 212 -7.05 -1.59 7.32
N ALA A 213 -6.72 -1.93 8.58
CA ALA A 213 -5.36 -2.19 9.07
C ALA A 213 -4.70 -3.48 8.55
N ASP A 214 -5.33 -4.20 7.62
CA ASP A 214 -4.87 -5.48 7.06
C ASP A 214 -3.40 -5.42 6.57
N ARG A 215 -2.97 -4.30 6.01
CA ARG A 215 -1.58 -4.09 5.57
C ARG A 215 -0.69 -3.54 6.68
N ASP A 216 -1.21 -2.67 7.53
CA ASP A 216 -0.44 -2.02 8.59
C ASP A 216 0.03 -3.00 9.64
N ILE A 217 -0.80 -3.99 10.01
CA ILE A 217 -0.37 -5.07 10.91
C ILE A 217 0.83 -5.82 10.32
N MET A 218 0.82 -6.14 9.02
CA MET A 218 1.95 -6.80 8.36
C MET A 218 3.20 -5.92 8.36
N TRP A 219 3.05 -4.62 8.12
CA TRP A 219 4.15 -3.66 8.07
C TRP A 219 4.76 -3.38 9.46
N LEU A 220 3.93 -3.23 10.50
CA LEU A 220 4.35 -3.10 11.89
C LEU A 220 5.22 -4.28 12.34
N GLN A 221 4.83 -5.49 11.95
CA GLN A 221 5.58 -6.71 12.25
C GLN A 221 6.88 -6.80 11.45
N ARG A 222 6.81 -6.66 10.11
CA ARG A 222 7.97 -6.75 9.20
C ARG A 222 9.08 -5.77 9.58
N ASP A 223 8.73 -4.51 9.83
CA ASP A 223 9.70 -3.42 9.93
C ASP A 223 10.13 -3.13 11.37
N PHE A 224 9.24 -3.31 12.35
CA PHE A 224 9.45 -2.88 13.72
C PHE A 224 9.21 -3.98 14.77
N HIS A 225 8.79 -5.19 14.37
CA HIS A 225 8.39 -6.28 15.26
C HIS A 225 7.33 -5.82 16.29
N ILE A 226 6.41 -4.96 15.84
CA ILE A 226 5.28 -4.47 16.62
C ILE A 226 4.06 -5.34 16.33
N TYR A 227 3.39 -5.76 17.41
CA TYR A 227 2.18 -6.58 17.40
C TYR A 227 1.07 -5.83 18.12
N VAL A 228 -0.17 -6.00 17.66
CA VAL A 228 -1.30 -5.18 18.12
C VAL A 228 -2.29 -6.05 18.87
N CYS A 229 -2.69 -5.60 20.06
CA CYS A 229 -3.79 -6.16 20.85
C CYS A 229 -4.82 -5.05 21.09
N ASN A 230 -6.11 -5.37 21.25
CA ASN A 230 -7.17 -4.37 21.41
C ASN A 230 -7.18 -3.33 20.26
N LEU A 231 -7.24 -3.82 19.03
CA LEU A 231 -7.50 -3.01 17.84
C LEU A 231 -9.00 -2.74 17.71
N PHE A 232 -9.37 -1.53 17.30
CA PHE A 232 -10.67 -1.24 16.70
C PHE A 232 -10.44 -0.72 15.28
N ASP A 233 -10.83 -1.53 14.29
CA ASP A 233 -10.76 -1.13 12.89
C ASP A 233 -12.07 -0.43 12.46
N THR A 234 -11.98 0.86 12.16
CA THR A 234 -13.12 1.67 11.71
C THR A 234 -13.66 1.23 10.34
N GLY A 235 -12.81 0.65 9.48
CA GLY A 235 -13.23 0.04 8.22
C GLY A 235 -13.98 -1.27 8.44
N GLN A 236 -13.66 -2.06 9.46
CA GLN A 236 -14.50 -3.21 9.84
C GLN A 236 -15.81 -2.74 10.48
N ALA A 237 -15.77 -1.68 11.28
CA ALA A 237 -16.98 -1.05 11.84
C ALA A 237 -17.96 -0.57 10.75
N SER A 238 -17.49 0.11 9.70
CA SER A 238 -18.36 0.58 8.61
C SER A 238 -19.00 -0.58 7.83
N ARG A 239 -18.26 -1.69 7.66
CA ARG A 239 -18.76 -2.92 7.01
C ARG A 239 -19.83 -3.62 7.86
N VAL A 240 -19.66 -3.68 9.19
CA VAL A 240 -20.65 -4.25 10.11
C VAL A 240 -21.91 -3.38 10.19
N LEU A 241 -21.75 -2.05 10.17
CA LEU A 241 -22.82 -1.05 10.08
C LEU A 241 -23.48 -0.93 8.69
N GLN A 242 -22.99 -1.68 7.69
CA GLN A 242 -23.50 -1.68 6.30
C GLN A 242 -23.57 -0.26 5.70
N MET A 243 -22.52 0.55 5.93
CA MET A 243 -22.41 1.88 5.35
C MET A 243 -22.22 1.81 3.82
N GLU A 244 -22.64 2.85 3.09
CA GLU A 244 -22.59 2.89 1.61
C GLU A 244 -21.16 2.62 1.09
N ARG A 245 -20.15 3.21 1.75
CA ARG A 245 -18.73 2.99 1.42
C ARG A 245 -17.91 2.85 2.70
N ASN A 246 -16.74 2.24 2.54
CA ASN A 246 -15.88 1.80 3.63
C ASN A 246 -14.48 2.41 3.58
N SER A 247 -14.26 3.47 2.79
CA SER A 247 -12.98 4.19 2.70
C SER A 247 -12.90 5.31 3.73
N LEU A 248 -11.69 5.59 4.24
CA LEU A 248 -11.44 6.65 5.21
C LEU A 248 -11.97 8.00 4.72
N GLU A 249 -11.67 8.38 3.48
CA GLU A 249 -12.23 9.56 2.79
C GLU A 249 -13.77 9.68 2.93
N HIS A 250 -14.51 8.59 2.68
CA HIS A 250 -15.97 8.62 2.76
C HIS A 250 -16.43 8.79 4.21
N LEU A 251 -15.77 8.12 5.17
CA LEU A 251 -16.10 8.25 6.59
C LEU A 251 -15.75 9.63 7.14
N LEU A 252 -14.63 10.24 6.71
CA LEU A 252 -14.25 11.61 7.07
C LEU A 252 -15.29 12.63 6.56
N CYS A 253 -15.74 12.50 5.32
CA CYS A 253 -16.82 13.36 4.80
C CYS A 253 -18.14 13.09 5.54
N HIS A 254 -18.58 11.83 5.65
CA HIS A 254 -19.90 11.49 6.18
C HIS A 254 -20.04 11.67 7.70
N LEU A 255 -18.99 11.41 8.48
CA LEU A 255 -19.00 11.48 9.95
C LEU A 255 -18.40 12.77 10.51
N CYS A 256 -17.46 13.40 9.81
CA CYS A 256 -16.73 14.56 10.32
C CYS A 256 -16.96 15.85 9.51
N GLY A 257 -17.56 15.76 8.32
CA GLY A 257 -17.71 16.87 7.38
C GLY A 257 -16.40 17.28 6.68
N VAL A 258 -15.38 16.40 6.69
CA VAL A 258 -14.02 16.70 6.21
C VAL A 258 -13.80 16.09 4.82
N THR A 259 -13.29 16.89 3.87
CA THR A 259 -12.95 16.40 2.52
C THR A 259 -11.47 16.06 2.43
N ALA A 260 -11.14 14.76 2.49
CA ALA A 260 -9.77 14.27 2.45
C ALA A 260 -9.08 14.50 1.08
N ASN A 261 -7.79 14.86 1.11
CA ASN A 261 -7.04 15.19 -0.11
C ASN A 261 -6.35 13.98 -0.78
N LYS A 262 -7.00 13.35 -1.76
CA LYS A 262 -6.45 12.18 -2.50
C LYS A 262 -5.13 12.38 -3.23
N GLU A 263 -4.65 13.62 -3.38
CA GLU A 263 -3.48 13.94 -4.20
C GLU A 263 -2.20 13.22 -3.72
N TYR A 264 -2.10 12.91 -2.42
CA TYR A 264 -0.89 12.33 -1.82
C TYR A 264 -0.92 10.81 -1.57
N GLN A 265 -2.06 10.12 -1.74
CA GLN A 265 -2.20 8.69 -1.47
C GLN A 265 -1.20 7.78 -2.22
N ASN A 266 -0.69 8.23 -3.37
CA ASN A 266 0.26 7.48 -4.20
C ASN A 266 1.64 8.16 -4.26
N SER A 267 1.99 8.98 -3.26
CA SER A 267 3.27 9.72 -3.23
C SER A 267 4.47 8.82 -2.99
N ASP A 268 5.64 9.28 -3.44
CA ASP A 268 6.91 8.68 -3.03
C ASP A 268 7.29 9.15 -1.60
N TRP A 269 6.67 8.53 -0.59
CA TRP A 269 6.84 8.84 0.85
C TRP A 269 8.28 8.68 1.41
N ARG A 270 9.22 8.23 0.56
CA ARG A 270 10.66 8.28 0.83
C ARG A 270 11.22 9.71 0.80
N SER A 271 10.48 10.67 0.23
CA SER A 271 10.90 12.07 0.09
C SER A 271 11.25 12.72 1.44
N ARG A 272 12.34 13.48 1.49
CA ARG A 272 12.78 14.27 2.65
C ARG A 272 13.45 15.58 2.17
N PRO A 273 13.14 16.74 2.77
CA PRO A 273 12.06 16.96 3.75
C PRO A 273 10.68 16.68 3.14
N LEU A 274 9.70 16.35 3.99
CA LEU A 274 8.29 16.30 3.57
C LEU A 274 7.79 17.73 3.35
N SER A 275 6.86 17.92 2.39
CA SER A 275 6.19 19.22 2.24
C SER A 275 5.09 19.41 3.29
N ASP A 276 4.68 20.64 3.52
CA ASP A 276 3.62 20.97 4.48
C ASP A 276 2.28 20.28 4.11
N GLU A 277 2.02 20.10 2.81
CA GLU A 277 0.84 19.37 2.32
C GLU A 277 0.92 17.85 2.59
N MET A 278 2.11 17.25 2.46
CA MET A 278 2.33 15.83 2.83
C MET A 278 2.17 15.63 4.34
N ILE A 279 2.66 16.58 5.15
CA ILE A 279 2.49 16.57 6.61
C ILE A 279 1.02 16.74 6.98
N LYS A 280 0.30 17.67 6.34
CA LYS A 280 -1.14 17.87 6.58
C LYS A 280 -1.95 16.63 6.22
N TYR A 281 -1.74 16.06 5.04
CA TYR A 281 -2.36 14.80 4.62
C TYR A 281 -2.13 13.69 5.66
N ALA A 282 -0.86 13.45 6.03
CA ALA A 282 -0.50 12.40 6.98
C ALA A 282 -1.21 12.58 8.35
N ARG A 283 -1.35 13.83 8.83
CA ARG A 283 -2.10 14.12 10.07
C ARG A 283 -3.61 13.85 9.91
N GLU A 284 -4.21 14.22 8.77
CA GLU A 284 -5.65 14.04 8.50
C GLU A 284 -6.12 12.59 8.68
N ASP A 285 -5.28 11.61 8.31
CA ASP A 285 -5.63 10.18 8.37
C ASP A 285 -5.82 9.63 9.80
N THR A 286 -5.19 10.24 10.82
CA THR A 286 -5.31 9.81 12.24
C THR A 286 -6.08 10.78 13.12
N HIS A 287 -6.03 12.08 12.83
CA HIS A 287 -6.55 13.15 13.68
C HIS A 287 -8.04 12.99 14.04
N TYR A 288 -8.90 12.68 13.06
CA TYR A 288 -10.34 12.51 13.28
C TYR A 288 -10.73 11.09 13.73
N LEU A 289 -9.80 10.15 13.73
CA LEU A 289 -10.12 8.72 13.78
C LEU A 289 -10.62 8.27 15.16
N LEU A 290 -10.18 8.92 16.24
CA LEU A 290 -10.71 8.68 17.59
C LEU A 290 -12.15 9.18 17.76
N TYR A 291 -12.53 10.28 17.10
CA TYR A 291 -13.91 10.77 17.07
C TYR A 291 -14.82 9.87 16.23
N MET A 292 -14.33 9.40 15.08
CA MET A 292 -15.01 8.36 14.29
C MET A 292 -15.23 7.08 15.12
N TYR A 293 -14.24 6.63 15.89
CA TYR A 293 -14.38 5.49 16.79
C TYR A 293 -15.51 5.67 17.82
N ASP A 294 -15.68 6.85 18.42
CA ASP A 294 -16.79 7.11 19.35
C ASP A 294 -18.15 7.12 18.66
N LEU A 295 -18.30 7.81 17.53
CA LEU A 295 -19.53 7.83 16.74
C LEU A 295 -19.95 6.42 16.30
N MET A 296 -18.98 5.63 15.82
CA MET A 296 -19.23 4.26 15.37
C MET A 296 -19.53 3.32 16.53
N ARG A 297 -18.85 3.45 17.69
CA ARG A 297 -19.14 2.67 18.90
C ARG A 297 -20.56 2.95 19.41
N LEU A 298 -20.99 4.20 19.44
CA LEU A 298 -22.36 4.60 19.75
C LEU A 298 -23.38 3.97 18.80
N ARG A 299 -23.12 4.06 17.50
CA ARG A 299 -24.02 3.53 16.48
C ARG A 299 -24.13 1.99 16.55
N LEU A 300 -23.00 1.30 16.72
CA LEU A 300 -22.94 -0.15 16.92
C LEU A 300 -23.71 -0.58 18.18
N GLN A 301 -23.54 0.14 19.30
CA GLN A 301 -24.26 -0.11 20.55
C GLN A 301 -25.78 0.04 20.38
N ARG A 302 -26.23 1.08 19.67
CA ARG A 302 -27.66 1.37 19.40
C ARG A 302 -28.30 0.39 18.41
N GLU A 303 -27.54 -0.09 17.42
CA GLU A 303 -28.02 -1.00 16.36
C GLU A 303 -27.81 -2.49 16.71
N SER A 304 -27.25 -2.80 17.89
CA SER A 304 -27.14 -4.17 18.42
C SER A 304 -28.46 -4.70 18.97
N THR A 305 -28.67 -6.01 18.85
CA THR A 305 -29.80 -6.73 19.48
C THR A 305 -29.29 -7.80 20.46
N PRO A 306 -30.12 -8.37 21.35
CA PRO A 306 -29.71 -9.44 22.25
C PRO A 306 -29.10 -10.67 21.54
N GLU A 307 -29.52 -10.92 20.29
CA GLU A 307 -29.05 -12.00 19.43
C GLU A 307 -27.83 -11.61 18.58
N LYS A 308 -27.56 -10.31 18.42
CA LYS A 308 -26.54 -9.77 17.53
C LYS A 308 -25.83 -8.55 18.13
N ASP A 309 -24.78 -8.82 18.89
CA ASP A 309 -23.84 -7.83 19.40
C ASP A 309 -22.89 -7.36 18.29
N LEU A 310 -23.13 -6.16 17.76
CA LEU A 310 -22.32 -5.58 16.68
C LEU A 310 -20.95 -5.10 17.17
N LEU A 311 -20.80 -4.73 18.43
CA LEU A 311 -19.49 -4.35 19.01
C LEU A 311 -18.58 -5.58 19.08
N LEU A 312 -19.13 -6.71 19.53
CA LEU A 312 -18.42 -7.99 19.54
C LEU A 312 -18.01 -8.43 18.12
N GLU A 313 -18.88 -8.27 17.13
CA GLU A 313 -18.58 -8.59 15.73
C GLU A 313 -17.42 -7.74 15.17
N VAL A 314 -17.39 -6.43 15.43
CA VAL A 314 -16.29 -5.55 15.01
C VAL A 314 -14.99 -5.92 15.71
N GLN A 315 -15.05 -6.24 17.00
CA GLN A 315 -13.86 -6.63 17.76
C GLN A 315 -13.31 -8.00 17.30
N LYS A 316 -14.17 -8.96 16.96
CA LYS A 316 -13.75 -10.25 16.39
C LYS A 316 -12.99 -10.05 15.07
N ARG A 317 -13.56 -9.29 14.13
CA ARG A 317 -12.90 -8.96 12.85
C ARG A 317 -11.60 -8.17 13.03
N SER A 318 -11.56 -7.26 13.99
CA SER A 318 -10.33 -6.51 14.34
C SER A 318 -9.26 -7.44 14.93
N ASN A 319 -9.66 -8.41 15.77
CA ASN A 319 -8.75 -9.42 16.30
C ASN A 319 -8.25 -10.39 15.21
N GLU A 320 -9.10 -10.79 14.26
CA GLU A 320 -8.70 -11.61 13.09
C GLU A 320 -7.61 -10.92 12.26
N ILE A 321 -7.70 -9.60 12.07
CA ILE A 321 -6.65 -8.81 11.41
C ILE A 321 -5.36 -8.81 12.25
N CYS A 322 -5.45 -8.59 13.56
CA CYS A 322 -4.28 -8.59 14.45
C CYS A 322 -3.58 -9.95 14.59
N LEU A 323 -4.33 -11.06 14.53
CA LEU A 323 -3.80 -12.42 14.68
C LEU A 323 -2.98 -12.88 13.47
N GLN A 324 -3.07 -12.19 12.33
CA GLN A 324 -2.22 -12.48 11.17
C GLN A 324 -0.75 -12.24 11.53
N LEU A 325 0.11 -13.17 11.12
CA LEU A 325 1.56 -13.05 11.24
C LEU A 325 2.19 -12.76 9.88
N TYR A 326 3.16 -11.85 9.85
CA TYR A 326 3.86 -11.50 8.62
C TYR A 326 4.77 -12.64 8.13
N GLU A 327 4.42 -13.20 6.97
CA GLU A 327 5.25 -14.13 6.23
C GLU A 327 5.92 -13.44 5.03
N LYS A 328 7.15 -13.86 4.69
CA LYS A 328 7.81 -13.41 3.46
C LYS A 328 7.23 -14.15 2.26
N GLU A 329 7.17 -13.47 1.12
CA GLU A 329 7.02 -14.14 -0.17
C GLU A 329 8.28 -14.97 -0.46
N LEU A 330 8.11 -16.29 -0.48
CA LEU A 330 9.18 -17.25 -0.77
C LEU A 330 9.13 -17.68 -2.24
N LEU A 331 10.30 -17.68 -2.88
CA LEU A 331 10.49 -18.22 -4.21
C LEU A 331 10.44 -19.75 -4.14
N THR A 332 9.53 -20.35 -4.90
CA THR A 332 9.39 -21.81 -5.10
C THR A 332 9.55 -22.15 -6.57
N ASP A 333 9.70 -23.44 -6.88
CA ASP A 333 9.75 -23.93 -8.26
C ASP A 333 8.47 -23.65 -9.06
N THR A 334 7.35 -23.27 -8.41
CA THR A 334 6.09 -22.92 -9.09
C THR A 334 5.80 -21.42 -9.11
N SER A 335 6.53 -20.57 -8.39
CA SER A 335 6.27 -19.12 -8.30
C SER A 335 6.14 -18.44 -9.68
N TYR A 336 6.93 -18.88 -10.66
CA TYR A 336 6.89 -18.34 -12.03
C TYR A 336 5.52 -18.50 -12.71
N LEU A 337 4.71 -19.49 -12.33
CA LEU A 337 3.36 -19.72 -12.87
C LEU A 337 2.35 -18.65 -12.42
N HIS A 338 2.64 -17.98 -11.30
CA HIS A 338 1.78 -16.94 -10.71
C HIS A 338 2.13 -15.53 -11.20
N ILE A 339 3.06 -15.39 -12.17
CA ILE A 339 3.33 -14.11 -12.85
C ILE A 339 2.05 -13.61 -13.51
N TYR A 340 1.53 -12.47 -13.04
CA TYR A 340 0.35 -11.84 -13.61
C TYR A 340 0.51 -11.59 -15.13
N GLY A 341 -0.49 -12.03 -15.90
CA GLY A 341 -0.49 -12.00 -17.37
C GLY A 341 0.15 -13.22 -18.05
N LEU A 342 0.77 -14.16 -17.33
CA LEU A 342 1.38 -15.35 -17.95
C LEU A 342 0.33 -16.25 -18.62
N GLN A 343 -0.76 -16.54 -17.90
CA GLN A 343 -1.84 -17.40 -18.37
C GLN A 343 -2.59 -16.83 -19.59
N GLU A 344 -2.44 -15.54 -19.91
CA GLU A 344 -3.00 -14.93 -21.13
C GLU A 344 -2.25 -15.32 -22.41
N HIS A 345 -1.05 -15.92 -22.29
CA HIS A 345 -0.21 -16.26 -23.43
C HIS A 345 0.01 -17.77 -23.58
N GLU A 346 -0.24 -18.30 -24.77
CA GLU A 346 0.13 -19.68 -25.10
C GLU A 346 1.65 -19.72 -25.31
N LEU A 347 2.36 -20.24 -24.31
CA LEU A 347 3.82 -20.32 -24.32
C LEU A 347 4.27 -21.75 -24.63
N ASP A 348 5.21 -21.88 -25.57
CA ASP A 348 5.89 -23.16 -25.83
C ASP A 348 6.86 -23.51 -24.68
N ALA A 349 7.35 -24.75 -24.65
CA ALA A 349 8.25 -25.23 -23.59
C ALA A 349 9.57 -24.42 -23.49
N LYS A 350 10.07 -23.85 -24.59
CA LYS A 350 11.27 -22.99 -24.60
C LYS A 350 10.96 -21.63 -24.01
N GLN A 351 9.82 -21.04 -24.37
CA GLN A 351 9.34 -19.78 -23.79
C GLN A 351 9.09 -19.94 -22.29
N LEU A 352 8.48 -21.05 -21.87
CA LEU A 352 8.20 -21.33 -20.46
C LEU A 352 9.48 -21.56 -19.64
N ALA A 353 10.46 -22.28 -20.19
CA ALA A 353 11.79 -22.42 -19.59
C ALA A 353 12.50 -21.06 -19.41
N VAL A 354 12.43 -20.18 -20.41
CA VAL A 354 12.99 -18.83 -20.32
C VAL A 354 12.23 -17.97 -19.31
N VAL A 355 10.89 -18.08 -19.21
CA VAL A 355 10.13 -17.41 -18.13
C VAL A 355 10.62 -17.87 -16.76
N TYR A 356 10.75 -19.18 -16.52
CA TYR A 356 11.27 -19.72 -15.25
C TYR A 356 12.66 -19.13 -14.95
N ALA A 357 13.61 -19.25 -15.87
CA ALA A 357 14.99 -18.83 -15.60
C ALA A 357 15.14 -17.31 -15.39
N LEU A 358 14.40 -16.48 -16.15
CA LEU A 358 14.34 -15.04 -15.92
C LEU A 358 13.60 -14.68 -14.62
N HIS A 359 12.63 -15.49 -14.18
CA HIS A 359 11.96 -15.31 -12.90
C HIS A 359 12.94 -15.52 -11.73
N GLN A 360 13.72 -16.61 -11.76
CA GLN A 360 14.74 -16.90 -10.74
C GLN A 360 15.81 -15.79 -10.68
N TRP A 361 16.33 -15.37 -11.84
CA TRP A 361 17.31 -14.26 -11.92
C TRP A 361 16.74 -12.95 -11.36
N ARG A 362 15.50 -12.61 -11.72
CA ARG A 362 14.83 -11.39 -11.27
C ARG A 362 14.64 -11.37 -9.76
N ASP A 363 14.16 -12.47 -9.17
CA ASP A 363 13.98 -12.59 -7.72
C ASP A 363 15.34 -12.49 -6.99
N TYR A 364 16.39 -13.15 -7.51
CA TYR A 364 17.75 -13.04 -6.96
C TYR A 364 18.23 -11.58 -6.91
N ILE A 365 18.19 -10.86 -8.05
CA ILE A 365 18.64 -9.46 -8.12
C ILE A 365 17.76 -8.56 -7.23
N ALA A 366 16.44 -8.77 -7.23
CA ALA A 366 15.50 -8.01 -6.41
C ALA A 366 15.81 -8.16 -4.90
N ARG A 367 16.08 -9.39 -4.45
CA ARG A 367 16.51 -9.67 -3.06
C ARG A 367 17.87 -9.07 -2.73
N GLU A 368 18.86 -9.31 -3.59
CA GLU A 368 20.27 -8.91 -3.40
C GLU A 368 20.42 -7.39 -3.32
N LYS A 369 19.70 -6.66 -4.19
CA LYS A 369 19.79 -5.20 -4.27
C LYS A 369 18.79 -4.47 -3.38
N ASP A 370 17.83 -5.17 -2.75
CA ASP A 370 16.64 -4.61 -2.10
C ASP A 370 15.84 -3.67 -3.02
N GLU A 371 15.29 -4.25 -4.08
CA GLU A 371 14.47 -3.57 -5.08
C GLU A 371 13.25 -4.42 -5.42
N SER A 372 12.15 -3.80 -5.87
CA SER A 372 10.98 -4.59 -6.26
C SER A 372 11.24 -5.37 -7.55
N THR A 373 10.62 -6.55 -7.69
CA THR A 373 10.70 -7.34 -8.93
C THR A 373 10.20 -6.54 -10.14
N GLY A 374 9.23 -5.64 -9.95
CA GLY A 374 8.72 -4.72 -10.96
C GLY A 374 9.70 -3.60 -11.36
N TYR A 375 10.60 -3.17 -10.47
CA TYR A 375 11.67 -2.23 -10.79
C TYR A 375 12.84 -2.93 -11.51
N VAL A 376 13.17 -4.17 -11.12
CA VAL A 376 14.20 -4.99 -11.78
C VAL A 376 13.79 -5.38 -13.20
N LEU A 377 12.65 -6.05 -13.37
CA LEU A 377 12.14 -6.47 -14.67
C LEU A 377 10.59 -6.69 -14.62
N PRO A 378 9.79 -5.76 -15.18
CA PRO A 378 8.33 -5.87 -15.18
C PRO A 378 7.82 -7.15 -15.86
N ASN A 379 6.77 -7.77 -15.32
CA ASN A 379 6.16 -9.02 -15.82
C ASN A 379 5.96 -9.03 -17.35
N LYS A 380 5.38 -7.95 -17.89
CA LYS A 380 5.13 -7.79 -19.33
C LYS A 380 6.42 -7.87 -20.15
N ILE A 381 7.52 -7.30 -19.67
CA ILE A 381 8.80 -7.28 -20.39
C ILE A 381 9.51 -8.63 -20.25
N LEU A 382 9.46 -9.26 -19.07
CA LEU A 382 9.94 -10.64 -18.86
C LEU A 382 9.31 -11.60 -19.87
N ILE A 383 7.98 -11.55 -19.99
CA ILE A 383 7.21 -12.38 -20.94
C ILE A 383 7.56 -12.06 -22.40
N GLU A 384 7.74 -10.79 -22.77
CA GLU A 384 8.11 -10.42 -24.15
C GLU A 384 9.54 -10.84 -24.52
N ILE A 385 10.49 -10.78 -23.58
CA ILE A 385 11.83 -11.35 -23.74
C ILE A 385 11.72 -12.86 -23.92
N ALA A 386 10.94 -13.55 -23.08
CA ALA A 386 10.77 -15.01 -23.16
C ALA A 386 10.11 -15.48 -24.45
N LYS A 387 9.15 -14.72 -25.01
CA LYS A 387 8.53 -15.01 -26.32
C LYS A 387 9.52 -14.91 -27.47
N LYS A 388 10.34 -13.85 -27.47
CA LYS A 388 11.25 -13.49 -28.58
C LYS A 388 12.59 -14.23 -28.52
N ARG A 389 13.08 -14.53 -27.31
CA ARG A 389 14.37 -15.18 -27.02
C ARG A 389 15.53 -14.53 -27.77
N PRO A 390 15.88 -13.26 -27.46
CA PRO A 390 16.96 -12.57 -28.13
C PRO A 390 18.27 -13.34 -28.01
N THR A 391 18.98 -13.47 -29.13
CA THR A 391 20.19 -14.33 -29.21
C THR A 391 21.50 -13.60 -28.96
N ASP A 392 21.46 -12.27 -28.87
CA ASP A 392 22.61 -11.42 -28.56
C ASP A 392 22.19 -10.19 -27.72
N THR A 393 23.19 -9.52 -27.13
CA THR A 393 22.99 -8.36 -26.25
C THR A 393 22.51 -7.12 -26.99
N THR A 394 22.78 -7.01 -28.30
CA THR A 394 22.32 -5.88 -29.12
C THR A 394 20.82 -5.98 -29.37
N GLU A 395 20.31 -7.18 -29.64
CA GLU A 395 18.88 -7.44 -29.78
C GLU A 395 18.13 -7.21 -28.46
N LEU A 396 18.64 -7.76 -27.35
CA LEU A 396 18.05 -7.57 -26.02
C LEU A 396 18.01 -6.06 -25.65
N LYS A 397 19.12 -5.34 -25.80
CA LYS A 397 19.20 -3.90 -25.52
C LYS A 397 18.24 -3.08 -26.38
N ARG A 398 18.14 -3.40 -27.68
CA ARG A 398 17.18 -2.79 -28.62
C ARG A 398 15.72 -3.03 -28.20
N MET A 399 15.43 -4.21 -27.62
CA MET A 399 14.10 -4.58 -27.15
C MET A 399 13.68 -3.77 -25.92
N VAL A 400 14.57 -3.65 -24.92
CA VAL A 400 14.28 -2.94 -23.65
C VAL A 400 14.53 -1.43 -23.70
N LYS A 401 15.27 -0.95 -24.71
CA LYS A 401 15.58 0.48 -24.95
C LYS A 401 16.26 1.17 -23.76
N SER A 402 17.10 0.42 -23.06
CA SER A 402 17.81 0.82 -21.84
C SER A 402 16.94 1.53 -20.79
N LYS A 403 15.75 0.98 -20.53
CA LYS A 403 14.79 1.49 -19.54
C LYS A 403 14.90 0.84 -18.16
N TYR A 404 15.67 -0.23 -18.02
CA TYR A 404 15.71 -1.07 -16.84
C TYR A 404 17.18 -1.28 -16.46
N PRO A 405 17.73 -0.48 -15.51
CA PRO A 405 19.16 -0.47 -15.22
C PRO A 405 19.74 -1.86 -14.95
N PHE A 406 19.05 -2.68 -14.14
CA PHE A 406 19.46 -4.05 -13.85
C PHE A 406 19.46 -4.99 -15.06
N VAL A 407 18.69 -4.70 -16.11
CA VAL A 407 18.76 -5.45 -17.38
C VAL A 407 19.96 -4.98 -18.21
N ASP A 408 20.20 -3.67 -18.29
CA ASP A 408 21.35 -3.09 -19.00
C ASP A 408 22.70 -3.49 -18.39
N GLU A 409 22.78 -3.59 -17.07
CA GLU A 409 23.96 -4.01 -16.31
C GLU A 409 24.26 -5.52 -16.45
N ASN A 410 23.27 -6.33 -16.84
CA ASN A 410 23.36 -7.79 -16.88
C ASN A 410 23.06 -8.39 -18.28
N LEU A 411 23.23 -7.63 -19.36
CA LEU A 411 22.84 -8.03 -20.72
C LEU A 411 23.44 -9.39 -21.13
N ASP A 412 24.75 -9.59 -20.96
CA ASP A 412 25.43 -10.84 -21.33
C ASP A 412 24.89 -12.04 -20.51
N LEU A 413 24.78 -11.89 -19.19
CA LEU A 413 24.23 -12.89 -18.29
C LEU A 413 22.78 -13.27 -18.65
N ILE A 414 21.95 -12.29 -19.04
CA ILE A 414 20.57 -12.55 -19.44
C ILE A 414 20.50 -13.31 -20.76
N VAL A 415 21.37 -13.01 -21.73
CA VAL A 415 21.47 -13.77 -22.99
C VAL A 415 21.92 -15.21 -22.72
N ASP A 416 22.91 -15.42 -21.85
CA ASP A 416 23.35 -16.76 -21.43
C ASP A 416 22.23 -17.53 -20.71
N ILE A 417 21.45 -16.87 -19.85
CA ILE A 417 20.26 -17.46 -19.21
C ILE A 417 19.24 -17.91 -20.26
N ILE A 418 18.94 -17.07 -21.26
CA ILE A 418 17.98 -17.38 -22.34
C ILE A 418 18.47 -18.57 -23.16
N TRP A 419 19.77 -18.59 -23.52
CA TRP A 419 20.39 -19.69 -24.27
C TRP A 419 20.28 -21.02 -23.52
N ASN A 420 20.73 -21.05 -22.26
CA ASN A 420 20.74 -22.25 -21.43
C ASN A 420 19.31 -22.75 -21.15
N ALA A 421 18.37 -21.86 -20.84
CA ALA A 421 16.96 -22.22 -20.64
C ALA A 421 16.32 -22.79 -21.92
N THR A 422 16.65 -22.22 -23.08
CA THR A 422 16.17 -22.73 -24.39
C THR A 422 16.72 -24.12 -24.71
N GLY A 423 17.97 -24.43 -24.30
CA GLY A 423 18.55 -25.76 -24.43
C GLY A 423 17.90 -26.81 -23.51
N ASN A 424 17.48 -26.40 -22.31
CA ASN A 424 16.87 -27.27 -21.30
C ASN A 424 15.33 -27.34 -21.37
N SER A 425 14.72 -26.93 -22.49
CA SER A 425 13.27 -26.81 -22.61
C SER A 425 12.47 -28.10 -22.43
N TYR A 426 13.12 -29.26 -22.62
CA TYR A 426 12.48 -30.58 -22.46
C TYR A 426 11.87 -30.77 -21.06
N ALA A 427 12.44 -30.12 -20.02
CA ALA A 427 11.92 -30.17 -18.66
C ALA A 427 10.55 -29.46 -18.50
N PHE A 428 10.15 -28.64 -19.47
CA PHE A 428 8.94 -27.82 -19.45
C PHE A 428 7.85 -28.30 -20.42
N GLU A 429 8.08 -29.38 -21.18
CA GLU A 429 7.13 -29.91 -22.17
C GLU A 429 5.79 -30.31 -21.54
N SER A 430 5.80 -31.18 -20.52
CA SER A 430 4.59 -31.58 -19.79
C SER A 430 3.82 -30.37 -19.25
N ARG A 431 4.52 -29.39 -18.64
CA ARG A 431 3.85 -28.23 -18.03
C ARG A 431 3.28 -27.28 -19.08
N ALA A 432 3.91 -27.14 -20.23
CA ALA A 432 3.36 -26.36 -21.35
C ALA A 432 2.09 -27.02 -21.92
N GLU A 433 2.06 -28.36 -22.03
CA GLU A 433 0.86 -29.11 -22.44
C GLU A 433 -0.28 -29.00 -21.41
N GLU A 434 0.03 -29.10 -20.12
CA GLU A 434 -0.92 -28.90 -19.03
C GLU A 434 -1.54 -27.50 -19.06
N LEU A 435 -0.72 -26.43 -19.12
CA LEU A 435 -1.20 -25.05 -19.21
C LEU A 435 -2.04 -24.77 -20.47
N LYS A 436 -1.76 -25.47 -21.58
CA LYS A 436 -2.57 -25.42 -22.80
C LYS A 436 -3.92 -26.10 -22.60
N LYS A 437 -3.95 -27.25 -21.92
CA LYS A 437 -5.18 -27.98 -21.59
C LYS A 437 -6.06 -27.21 -20.59
N GLU A 438 -5.49 -26.72 -19.49
CA GLU A 438 -6.16 -25.89 -18.47
C GLU A 438 -6.90 -24.72 -19.12
N ARG A 439 -6.25 -24.04 -20.09
CA ARG A 439 -6.84 -22.92 -20.85
C ARG A 439 -7.96 -23.34 -21.80
N LEU A 440 -7.81 -24.48 -22.48
CA LEU A 440 -8.86 -25.03 -23.35
C LEU A 440 -10.11 -25.35 -22.53
N GLU A 441 -9.94 -25.98 -21.37
CA GLU A 441 -11.04 -26.27 -20.44
C GLU A 441 -11.72 -24.98 -19.95
N GLN A 442 -10.96 -23.99 -19.49
CA GLN A 442 -11.50 -22.67 -19.11
C GLN A 442 -12.21 -21.95 -20.26
N GLY A 443 -11.70 -22.07 -21.49
CA GLY A 443 -12.33 -21.52 -22.70
C GLY A 443 -13.63 -22.21 -23.08
N THR A 444 -13.76 -23.54 -22.85
CA THR A 444 -14.97 -24.29 -23.17
C THR A 444 -16.17 -24.01 -22.27
N PHE A 445 -15.97 -23.37 -21.10
CA PHE A 445 -17.07 -22.94 -20.21
C PHE A 445 -17.66 -21.56 -20.56
N GLN A 446 -17.17 -20.88 -21.60
CA GLN A 446 -17.78 -19.65 -22.12
C GLN A 446 -18.56 -19.91 -23.42
N GLU A 447 -19.84 -20.29 -23.30
CA GLU A 447 -20.76 -20.26 -24.45
C GLU A 447 -20.89 -18.83 -25.02
N PRO A 448 -20.97 -18.67 -26.36
CA PRO A 448 -21.07 -17.37 -26.98
C PRO A 448 -22.46 -16.75 -26.73
N LYS A 449 -22.52 -15.72 -25.86
CA LYS A 449 -23.70 -14.85 -25.77
C LYS A 449 -23.96 -14.22 -27.14
N LYS A 450 -25.10 -14.57 -27.76
CA LYS A 450 -25.56 -13.99 -29.02
C LYS A 450 -25.58 -12.45 -28.95
N PRO A 451 -25.18 -11.73 -30.00
CA PRO A 451 -25.33 -10.28 -30.05
C PRO A 451 -26.83 -9.93 -30.12
N MET A 452 -27.37 -9.30 -29.09
CA MET A 452 -28.65 -8.60 -29.21
C MET A 452 -28.43 -7.24 -29.90
N ALA A 453 -29.36 -6.89 -30.78
CA ALA A 453 -29.27 -5.69 -31.61
C ALA A 453 -29.41 -4.39 -30.80
N SER A 454 -28.87 -3.31 -31.37
CA SER A 454 -28.99 -1.95 -30.85
C SER A 454 -30.45 -1.48 -30.77
N GLY A 455 -30.91 -1.17 -29.55
CA GLY A 455 -32.15 -0.44 -29.26
C GLY A 455 -31.86 0.62 -28.21
N ALA A 456 -32.39 1.83 -28.39
CA ALA A 456 -31.93 3.01 -27.66
C ALA A 456 -32.77 3.38 -26.42
N LEU A 457 -32.13 4.14 -25.53
CA LEU A 457 -32.67 5.08 -24.53
C LEU A 457 -33.15 4.58 -23.14
N VAL A 458 -32.92 5.49 -22.19
CA VAL A 458 -33.48 5.66 -20.82
C VAL A 458 -32.86 4.89 -19.64
N GLY A 459 -31.93 5.59 -18.95
CA GLY A 459 -32.10 5.96 -17.53
C GLY A 459 -32.01 4.89 -16.43
N ASN A 460 -30.83 4.75 -15.82
CA ASN A 460 -30.58 4.88 -14.37
C ASN A 460 -29.09 4.62 -14.05
N GLY A 461 -28.45 5.53 -13.31
CA GLY A 461 -27.01 5.50 -13.04
C GLY A 461 -26.66 4.86 -11.69
N THR A 462 -26.44 3.55 -11.66
CA THR A 462 -25.87 2.84 -10.50
C THR A 462 -24.34 2.77 -10.63
N SER A 463 -23.61 3.50 -9.79
CA SER A 463 -22.15 3.40 -9.68
C SER A 463 -21.75 2.61 -8.44
N GLY A 464 -21.47 1.32 -8.58
CA GLY A 464 -21.05 0.46 -7.48
C GLY A 464 -20.04 -0.61 -7.90
N GLY A 465 -19.13 -0.94 -6.99
CA GLY A 465 -18.42 -2.22 -6.95
C GLY A 465 -17.26 -2.40 -7.94
N GLN A 466 -16.08 -1.85 -7.60
CA GLN A 466 -14.80 -2.40 -8.07
C GLN A 466 -13.98 -2.94 -6.88
N THR A 467 -14.65 -3.77 -6.07
CA THR A 467 -14.11 -4.41 -4.86
C THR A 467 -14.66 -5.83 -4.74
N ASP A 468 -14.30 -6.74 -5.65
CA ASP A 468 -14.46 -8.20 -5.47
C ASP A 468 -13.70 -8.98 -6.57
N ILE A 469 -12.37 -9.06 -6.45
CA ILE A 469 -11.53 -10.02 -7.23
C ILE A 469 -10.52 -10.77 -6.33
N PHE A 470 -10.26 -10.31 -5.09
CA PHE A 470 -9.18 -10.85 -4.25
C PHE A 470 -9.61 -11.78 -3.09
N ARG A 471 -10.90 -12.07 -2.92
CA ARG A 471 -11.40 -12.86 -1.77
C ARG A 471 -11.89 -14.28 -2.08
N GLY A 472 -11.84 -14.71 -3.35
CA GLY A 472 -12.43 -15.97 -3.82
C GLY A 472 -11.47 -17.15 -4.04
N PHE A 473 -10.17 -17.02 -3.79
CA PHE A 473 -9.17 -18.02 -4.23
C PHE A 473 -8.23 -18.58 -3.15
N LEU A 474 -8.40 -18.21 -1.87
CA LEU A 474 -7.44 -18.57 -0.82
C LEU A 474 -7.95 -19.50 0.29
N ASN A 475 -9.21 -19.96 0.27
CA ASN A 475 -9.79 -20.67 1.43
C ASN A 475 -10.60 -21.95 1.15
N GLU A 476 -10.51 -22.56 -0.04
CA GLU A 476 -11.29 -23.78 -0.36
C GLU A 476 -10.51 -24.92 -1.06
N GLN A 477 -9.18 -25.01 -0.83
CA GLN A 477 -8.37 -26.21 -1.16
C GLN A 477 -7.36 -26.62 -0.08
N ALA A 478 -7.50 -26.13 1.17
CA ALA A 478 -6.58 -26.48 2.26
C ALA A 478 -6.80 -27.92 2.82
N GLU A 479 -7.95 -28.55 2.57
CA GLU A 479 -8.28 -29.88 3.11
C GLU A 479 -8.77 -30.86 2.03
N SER A 480 -7.85 -31.46 1.27
CA SER A 480 -7.77 -32.92 1.02
C SER A 480 -6.83 -33.26 -0.15
N LYS A 481 -6.16 -34.42 -0.01
CA LYS A 481 -5.17 -35.05 -0.91
C LYS A 481 -3.69 -34.72 -0.65
N VAL A 482 -3.19 -35.28 0.45
CA VAL A 482 -1.81 -35.77 0.51
C VAL A 482 -1.70 -37.00 -0.41
N GLU A 483 -1.34 -36.79 -1.67
CA GLU A 483 -0.96 -37.87 -2.58
C GLU A 483 0.39 -37.55 -3.24
N LYS A 484 1.22 -38.59 -3.42
CA LYS A 484 2.67 -38.44 -3.65
C LYS A 484 3.00 -37.79 -5.00
N VAL A 485 3.20 -36.47 -5.01
CA VAL A 485 4.00 -35.83 -6.06
C VAL A 485 5.44 -36.33 -5.91
N LYS A 486 5.94 -37.03 -6.93
CA LYS A 486 7.36 -37.42 -6.98
C LYS A 486 8.20 -36.15 -7.09
N SER A 487 9.26 -36.07 -6.30
CA SER A 487 10.25 -34.99 -6.35
C SER A 487 10.73 -34.76 -7.79
N SER A 488 10.57 -33.54 -8.29
CA SER A 488 11.29 -33.10 -9.49
C SER A 488 12.80 -33.21 -9.26
N PRO A 489 13.61 -33.51 -10.29
CA PRO A 489 15.05 -33.61 -10.13
C PRO A 489 15.62 -32.25 -9.72
N ALA A 490 16.59 -32.25 -8.80
CA ALA A 490 17.28 -31.02 -8.40
C ALA A 490 18.03 -30.43 -9.62
N PHE A 491 17.55 -29.30 -10.13
CA PHE A 491 18.11 -28.68 -11.33
C PHE A 491 19.36 -27.85 -10.98
N TYR A 492 20.52 -28.39 -11.32
CA TYR A 492 21.80 -27.69 -11.19
C TYR A 492 21.99 -26.70 -12.35
N TYR A 493 21.35 -25.53 -12.24
CA TYR A 493 21.80 -24.36 -13.00
C TYR A 493 23.22 -23.99 -12.53
N PRO A 494 24.11 -23.50 -13.41
CA PRO A 494 25.42 -23.02 -12.98
C PRO A 494 25.22 -21.96 -11.88
N GLN A 495 25.89 -22.15 -10.75
CA GLN A 495 25.80 -21.21 -9.63
C GLN A 495 26.09 -19.79 -10.14
N LEU A 496 25.18 -18.86 -9.90
CA LEU A 496 25.51 -17.43 -9.97
C LEU A 496 26.73 -17.22 -9.06
N PRO A 497 27.79 -16.54 -9.53
CA PRO A 497 29.12 -16.66 -8.96
C PRO A 497 29.13 -16.33 -7.46
N GLU A 498 29.62 -17.29 -6.66
CA GLU A 498 29.84 -17.11 -5.22
C GLU A 498 30.92 -16.04 -4.99
N TYR A 499 30.50 -14.78 -4.85
CA TYR A 499 31.37 -13.71 -4.38
C TYR A 499 31.70 -13.93 -2.90
N SER A 500 32.83 -14.59 -2.66
CA SER A 500 33.35 -14.93 -1.35
C SER A 500 33.54 -13.69 -0.46
N THR A 501 32.55 -13.40 0.39
CA THR A 501 32.68 -12.42 1.47
C THR A 501 33.40 -13.04 2.66
N LYS A 502 34.75 -13.00 2.64
CA LYS A 502 35.56 -13.13 3.85
C LYS A 502 35.32 -11.92 4.77
N VAL A 503 34.27 -11.97 5.58
CA VAL A 503 34.12 -11.10 6.75
C VAL A 503 34.46 -11.92 7.99
N GLY A 504 35.66 -11.73 8.51
CA GLY A 504 36.11 -12.39 9.73
C GLY A 504 35.41 -11.84 10.96
N LEU A 505 34.42 -12.57 11.47
CA LEU A 505 33.90 -12.34 12.82
C LEU A 505 34.73 -13.15 13.82
N SER A 506 35.66 -12.47 14.49
CA SER A 506 36.38 -13.04 15.62
C SER A 506 35.44 -13.20 16.81
N HIS A 507 35.04 -14.43 17.14
CA HIS A 507 34.36 -14.73 18.40
C HIS A 507 35.29 -14.39 19.58
N HIS A 508 34.97 -13.31 20.29
CA HIS A 508 35.61 -13.03 21.57
C HIS A 508 35.13 -14.04 22.61
N GLN A 509 36.09 -14.67 23.29
CA GLN A 509 35.82 -15.68 24.32
C GLN A 509 35.13 -15.04 25.53
N LEU A 510 33.96 -15.56 25.93
CA LEU A 510 33.48 -15.40 27.30
C LEU A 510 34.11 -16.49 28.16
N GLY A 511 35.14 -16.11 28.91
CA GLY A 511 35.88 -16.98 29.80
C GLY A 511 35.05 -17.44 30.99
N ASN A 512 35.05 -18.73 31.22
CA ASN A 512 34.43 -19.39 32.37
C ASN A 512 35.30 -19.19 33.63
N THR A 513 34.82 -18.48 34.65
CA THR A 513 35.50 -18.41 35.97
C THR A 513 34.55 -18.78 37.10
N SER A 514 34.74 -19.99 37.63
CA SER A 514 34.15 -20.47 38.88
C SER A 514 35.09 -20.21 40.07
N ARG A 515 34.50 -20.01 41.26
CA ARG A 515 35.11 -20.13 42.60
C ARG A 515 36.26 -19.14 42.96
N LYS A 516 35.96 -18.15 43.79
CA LYS A 516 35.96 -18.36 45.26
C LYS A 516 35.15 -17.28 45.97
#